data_AF-A0A0D0KII9-F1
#
_entry.id   AF-A0A0D0KII9-F1
#
_cell.length_a   1.000
_cell.length_b   1.000
_cell.length_c   1.000
_cell.angle_alpha   90.00
_cell.angle_beta   90.00
_cell.angle_gamma   90.00
#
_symmetry.space_group_name_H-M   'P 1'
#
loop_
_entity.id
_entity.type
_entity.pdbx_description
1 polymer ?
#
loop_
_entity_poly.entity_id
_entity_poly.type
_entity_poly.pdbx_seq_one_letter_code
_entity_poly.pdbx_strand_id
1 'polypeptide(L)'
;MALPSVHIGCGYAGGDGSSPMTKQALFKSLQWSEEPAAGVPTAKGAVDNPQMKPVFRVTNAVDIYLSVGKTPDATISPRYALRAADGPHDIYVEPGDKAVWVAA
;
A
#
# COMPACT_ATOMS: atom_id res chain seq x y z
N MET A 1 11.68 2.69 -21.09
CA MET A 1 12.06 2.86 -19.68
C MET A 1 11.56 1.63 -18.94
N ALA A 2 12.37 1.01 -18.09
CA ALA A 2 11.96 -0.20 -17.35
C ALA A 2 10.91 0.19 -16.29
N LEU A 3 9.94 -0.70 -16.04
CA LEU A 3 8.99 -0.52 -14.95
C LEU A 3 9.73 -0.60 -13.60
N PRO A 4 9.33 0.18 -12.60
CA PRO A 4 9.95 0.14 -11.28
C PRO A 4 9.66 -1.18 -10.58
N SER A 5 10.56 -1.57 -9.68
CA SER A 5 10.47 -2.83 -8.95
C SER A 5 9.29 -2.87 -7.98
N VAL A 6 8.87 -1.71 -7.45
CA VAL A 6 7.74 -1.59 -6.51
C VAL A 6 6.94 -0.34 -6.84
N HIS A 7 5.62 -0.49 -6.88
CA HIS A 7 4.65 0.59 -6.99
C HIS A 7 3.63 0.48 -5.85
N ILE A 8 3.40 1.60 -5.17
CA ILE A 8 2.52 1.69 -3.99
C ILE A 8 1.43 2.70 -4.28
N GLY A 9 0.18 2.26 -4.23
CA GLY A 9 -1.00 3.12 -4.31
C GLY A 9 -1.71 3.25 -2.98
N CYS A 10 -2.07 4.45 -2.57
CA CYS A 10 -2.95 4.69 -1.43
C CYS A 10 -4.37 4.95 -1.92
N GLY A 11 -5.31 4.17 -1.39
CA GLY A 11 -6.74 4.36 -1.62
C GLY A 11 -7.50 3.97 -0.37
N TYR A 12 -8.75 3.57 -0.56
CA TYR A 12 -9.62 3.12 0.52
C TYR A 12 -10.12 1.71 0.26
N ALA A 13 -10.37 0.97 1.34
CA ALA A 13 -11.07 -0.30 1.25
C ALA A 13 -12.48 -0.09 0.69
N GLY A 14 -12.86 -0.96 -0.25
CA GLY A 14 -14.24 -1.11 -0.67
C GLY A 14 -15.08 -1.82 0.39
N GLY A 15 -16.39 -1.56 0.35
CA GLY A 15 -17.37 -2.34 1.07
C GLY A 15 -18.28 -3.10 0.11
N ASP A 16 -18.77 -4.25 0.59
CA ASP A 16 -19.89 -4.92 -0.06
C ASP A 16 -21.15 -4.07 0.10
N GLY A 17 -21.52 -3.35 -0.96
CA GLY A 17 -22.81 -2.67 -1.02
C GLY A 17 -23.98 -3.65 -0.94
N SER A 18 -25.13 -3.15 -0.50
CA SER A 18 -26.38 -3.92 -0.37
C SER A 18 -27.09 -4.23 -1.69
N SER A 19 -26.63 -3.66 -2.81
CA SER A 19 -27.18 -3.83 -4.16
C SER A 19 -26.04 -3.87 -5.18
N PRO A 20 -26.20 -4.52 -6.35
CA PRO A 20 -25.20 -4.49 -7.43
C PRO A 20 -24.74 -3.08 -7.80
N MET A 21 -25.63 -2.08 -7.71
CA MET A 21 -25.32 -0.68 -7.99
C MET A 21 -24.53 0.02 -6.88
N THR A 22 -24.49 -0.55 -5.68
CA THR A 22 -23.77 0.01 -4.51
C THR A 22 -22.53 -0.80 -4.14
N LYS A 23 -22.25 -1.90 -4.84
CA LYS A 23 -21.00 -2.66 -4.70
C LYS A 23 -19.80 -1.76 -4.98
N GLN A 24 -18.78 -1.81 -4.11
CA GLN A 24 -17.55 -1.05 -4.29
C GLN A 24 -16.38 -2.01 -4.52
N ALA A 25 -15.46 -1.64 -5.41
CA ALA A 25 -14.24 -2.39 -5.62
C ALA A 25 -13.44 -2.52 -4.32
N LEU A 26 -12.85 -3.69 -4.05
CA LEU A 26 -12.07 -3.99 -2.83
C LEU A 26 -11.01 -2.92 -2.52
N PHE A 27 -10.46 -2.34 -3.58
CA PHE A 27 -9.68 -1.10 -3.52
C PHE A 27 -10.39 -0.04 -4.36
N LYS A 28 -10.75 1.09 -3.75
CA LYS A 28 -11.44 2.19 -4.42
C LYS A 28 -10.76 3.53 -4.15
N SER A 29 -11.04 4.48 -5.05
CA SER A 29 -10.69 5.89 -4.87
C SER A 29 -9.20 6.11 -4.57
N LEU A 30 -8.33 5.75 -5.52
CA LEU A 30 -6.89 6.03 -5.46
C LEU A 30 -6.66 7.53 -5.19
N GLN A 31 -5.96 7.85 -4.10
CA GLN A 31 -5.65 9.21 -3.68
C GLN A 31 -4.29 9.65 -4.21
N TRP A 32 -3.31 8.75 -4.15
CA TRP A 32 -1.98 8.94 -4.71
C TRP A 32 -1.35 7.59 -5.01
N SER A 33 -0.36 7.59 -5.89
CA SER A 33 0.55 6.46 -6.07
C SER A 33 1.99 6.96 -6.23
N GLU A 34 2.92 6.13 -5.80
CA GLU A 34 4.35 6.42 -5.79
C GLU A 34 5.16 5.16 -6.08
N GLU A 35 6.38 5.37 -6.59
CA GLU A 35 7.35 4.33 -6.91
C GLU A 35 8.62 4.60 -6.10
N PRO A 36 8.57 4.47 -4.76
CA PRO A 36 9.70 4.82 -3.91
C PRO A 36 10.91 3.93 -4.20
N ALA A 37 12.10 4.51 -4.12
CA ALA A 37 13.34 3.72 -4.15
C ALA A 37 13.45 2.83 -2.90
N ALA A 38 14.22 1.75 -2.99
CA ALA A 38 14.47 0.86 -1.85
C ALA A 38 15.06 1.65 -0.66
N GLY A 39 14.54 1.41 0.54
CA GLY A 39 14.94 2.10 1.77
C GLY A 39 14.44 3.54 1.89
N VAL A 40 13.71 4.08 0.91
CA VAL A 40 13.16 5.44 0.95
C VAL A 40 11.65 5.37 1.22
N PRO A 41 11.15 5.96 2.32
CA PRO A 41 9.72 5.99 2.57
C PRO A 41 8.96 6.80 1.52
N THR A 42 7.68 6.49 1.34
CA THR A 42 6.77 7.32 0.53
C THR A 42 6.78 8.78 0.99
N ALA A 43 6.72 9.70 0.02
CA ALA A 43 6.67 11.12 0.30
C ALA A 43 5.35 11.46 1.00
N LYS A 44 4.24 10.88 0.52
CA LYS A 44 2.90 11.03 1.09
C LYS A 44 2.57 9.90 2.06
N GLY A 45 1.78 10.26 3.08
CA GLY A 45 1.15 9.31 3.98
C GLY A 45 -0.28 8.99 3.54
N ALA A 46 -0.87 7.97 4.18
CA ALA A 46 -2.26 7.61 3.98
C ALA A 46 -3.19 8.80 4.25
N VAL A 47 -4.19 9.00 3.38
CA VAL A 47 -5.10 10.14 3.50
C VAL A 47 -6.16 9.83 4.56
N ASP A 48 -6.45 10.82 5.40
CA ASP A 48 -7.49 10.71 6.41
C ASP A 48 -8.88 10.84 5.80
N ASN A 49 -9.78 9.93 6.15
CA ASN A 49 -11.19 9.98 5.80
C ASN A 49 -12.03 9.34 6.92
N PRO A 50 -12.89 10.10 7.61
CA PRO A 50 -13.64 9.59 8.76
C PRO A 50 -14.58 8.41 8.45
N GLN A 51 -14.97 8.23 7.19
CA GLN A 51 -15.94 7.23 6.76
C GLN A 51 -15.29 6.03 6.05
N MET A 52 -13.97 6.05 5.84
CA MET A 52 -13.29 5.04 5.03
C MET A 52 -11.96 4.60 5.66
N LYS A 53 -11.64 3.31 5.54
CA LYS A 53 -10.36 2.78 6.01
C LYS A 53 -9.32 2.88 4.88
N PRO A 54 -8.17 3.56 5.09
CA PRO A 54 -7.14 3.64 4.07
C PRO A 54 -6.42 2.29 3.91
N VAL A 55 -5.99 2.04 2.68
CA VAL A 55 -5.28 0.82 2.26
C VAL A 55 -4.13 1.20 1.34
N PHE A 56 -2.99 0.55 1.54
CA PHE A 56 -1.91 0.53 0.57
C PHE A 56 -2.00 -0.71 -0.30
N ARG A 57 -2.12 -0.50 -1.60
CA ARG A 57 -1.96 -1.53 -2.62
C ARG A 57 -0.53 -1.53 -3.11
N VAL A 58 0.17 -2.64 -2.89
CA VAL A 58 1.57 -2.82 -3.27
C VAL A 58 1.67 -3.83 -4.40
N THR A 59 2.27 -3.40 -5.50
CA THR A 59 2.67 -4.26 -6.62
C THR A 59 4.17 -4.28 -6.70
N ASN A 60 4.77 -5.47 -6.69
CA ASN A 60 6.21 -5.67 -6.66
C ASN A 60 6.65 -6.73 -7.67
N ALA A 61 7.78 -6.49 -8.34
CA ALA A 61 8.39 -7.40 -9.31
C ALA A 61 9.46 -8.32 -8.69
N VAL A 62 9.87 -8.03 -7.46
CA VAL A 62 10.80 -8.84 -6.64
C VAL A 62 10.21 -9.05 -5.26
N ASP A 63 10.62 -10.10 -4.57
CA ASP A 63 10.21 -10.32 -3.18
C ASP A 63 10.76 -9.19 -2.30
N ILE A 64 9.93 -8.68 -1.40
CA ILE A 64 10.27 -7.52 -0.55
C ILE A 64 9.90 -7.75 0.90
N TYR A 65 10.63 -7.06 1.77
CA TYR A 65 10.13 -6.69 3.08
C TYR A 65 9.53 -5.29 3.02
N LEU A 66 8.29 -5.14 3.48
CA LEU A 66 7.57 -3.87 3.55
C LEU A 66 7.30 -3.51 5.02
N SER A 67 7.58 -2.26 5.39
CA SER A 67 7.16 -1.70 6.67
C SER A 67 6.19 -0.53 6.44
N VAL A 68 5.17 -0.44 7.29
CA VAL A 68 4.17 0.64 7.27
C VAL A 68 4.06 1.28 8.65
N GLY A 69 3.85 2.59 8.68
CA GLY A 69 3.71 3.36 9.91
C GLY A 69 4.12 4.82 9.71
N LYS A 70 4.02 5.65 10.74
CA LYS A 70 4.42 7.08 10.67
C LYS A 70 5.89 7.28 10.32
N THR A 71 6.75 6.42 10.85
CA THR A 71 8.21 6.40 10.63
C THR A 71 8.62 4.95 10.31
N PRO A 72 8.29 4.46 9.12
CA PRO A 72 8.45 3.06 8.79
C PRO A 72 9.93 2.73 8.53
N ASP A 73 10.35 1.52 8.88
CA ASP A 73 11.69 0.99 8.63
C ASP A 73 11.57 -0.49 8.25
N ALA A 74 11.93 -0.83 7.00
CA ALA A 74 11.82 -2.19 6.48
C ALA A 74 13.03 -3.07 6.85
N THR A 75 14.08 -2.51 7.45
CA THR A 75 15.26 -3.26 7.90
C THR A 75 15.04 -3.97 9.24
N ILE A 76 14.05 -3.52 10.02
CA ILE A 76 13.71 -4.04 11.34
C ILE A 76 12.25 -4.54 11.40
N SER A 77 11.95 -5.44 12.34
CA SER A 77 10.57 -5.87 12.61
C SER A 77 9.81 -4.81 13.42
N PRO A 78 8.47 -4.69 13.25
CA PRO A 78 7.59 -5.51 12.41
C PRO A 78 7.62 -5.10 10.92
N ARG A 79 7.54 -6.11 10.04
CA ARG A 79 7.50 -5.94 8.58
C ARG A 79 6.74 -7.09 7.92
N TYR A 80 6.14 -6.82 6.77
CA TYR A 80 5.47 -7.81 5.93
C TYR A 80 6.49 -8.41 4.97
N ALA A 81 6.51 -9.73 4.85
CA ALA A 81 7.22 -10.43 3.78
C ALA A 81 6.24 -10.60 2.60
N LEU A 82 6.50 -9.92 1.49
CA LEU A 82 5.61 -9.90 0.33
C LEU A 82 6.31 -10.56 -0.85
N ARG A 83 5.78 -11.68 -1.33
CA ARG A 83 6.29 -12.35 -2.54
C ARG A 83 5.76 -11.63 -3.78
N ALA A 84 6.61 -11.46 -4.79
CA ALA A 84 6.22 -10.85 -6.06
C ALA A 84 5.11 -11.65 -6.77
N ALA A 85 5.17 -12.98 -6.67
CA ALA A 85 4.22 -13.89 -7.31
C ALA A 85 2.78 -13.78 -6.79
N ASP A 86 2.57 -13.22 -5.59
CA ASP A 86 1.26 -13.16 -4.94
C ASP A 86 0.57 -11.78 -5.08
N GLY A 87 1.24 -10.82 -5.72
CA GLY A 87 0.73 -9.46 -5.85
C GLY A 87 -0.53 -9.35 -6.74
N PRO A 88 -1.34 -8.28 -6.59
CA PRO A 88 -1.15 -7.13 -5.69
C PRO A 88 -1.48 -7.45 -4.21
N HIS A 89 -0.73 -6.83 -3.30
CA HIS A 89 -0.92 -6.94 -1.85
C HIS A 89 -1.69 -5.74 -1.33
N ASP A 90 -2.77 -5.96 -0.58
CA ASP A 90 -3.55 -4.89 0.05
C ASP A 90 -3.33 -4.91 1.56
N ILE A 91 -2.85 -3.79 2.11
CA ILE A 91 -2.51 -3.65 3.53
C ILE A 91 -3.30 -2.51 4.14
N TYR A 92 -4.06 -2.80 5.19
CA TYR A 92 -4.70 -1.77 6.01
C TYR A 92 -3.66 -0.92 6.72
N VAL A 93 -3.88 0.39 6.71
CA VAL A 93 -3.01 1.38 7.37
C VAL A 93 -3.83 2.38 8.16
N GLU A 94 -3.18 3.19 8.96
CA GLU A 94 -3.80 4.34 9.62
C GLU A 94 -3.54 5.63 8.84
N PRO A 95 -4.43 6.64 8.93
CA PRO A 95 -4.20 7.95 8.34
C PRO A 95 -2.83 8.50 8.71
N GLY A 96 -2.06 8.98 7.73
CA GLY A 96 -0.71 9.53 7.85
C GLY A 96 0.42 8.49 7.94
N ASP A 97 0.13 7.19 7.95
CA ASP A 97 1.17 6.17 7.80
C ASP A 97 1.82 6.27 6.42
N LYS A 98 3.11 5.92 6.35
CA LYS A 98 3.92 5.84 5.15
C LYS A 98 4.36 4.40 4.94
N ALA A 99 4.87 4.09 3.76
CA ALA A 99 5.43 2.79 3.44
C ALA A 99 6.90 2.92 3.04
N VAL A 100 7.72 1.94 3.43
CA VAL A 100 9.08 1.76 2.93
C VAL A 100 9.32 0.28 2.64
N TRP A 101 10.15 -0.03 1.65
CA TRP A 101 10.46 -1.40 1.27
C TRP A 101 11.97 -1.61 1.09
N VAL A 102 12.40 -2.85 1.24
CA VAL A 102 13.72 -3.35 0.82
C VAL A 102 13.54 -4.70 0.13
N ALA A 103 14.44 -5.07 -0.78
CA ALA A 103 14.45 -6.41 -1.36
C ALA A 103 14.69 -7.45 -0.24
N ALA A 104 13.99 -8.58 -0.32
CA ALA A 104 14.10 -9.70 0.62
C ALA A 104 15.19 -10.70 0.21
#